data_AF-A0A1D3UDA2-F1
#
_entry.id   AF-A0A1D3UDA2-F1
#
_cell.length_a   1.000
_cell.length_b   1.000
_cell.length_c   1.000
_cell.angle_alpha   90.00
_cell.angle_beta   90.00
_cell.angle_gamma   90.00
#
_symmetry.space_group_name_H-M   'P 1'
#
loop_
_entity.id
_entity.type
_entity.pdbx_description
1 polymer ?
#
loop_
_entity_poly.entity_id
_entity_poly.type
_entity_poly.pdbx_seq_one_letter_code
_entity_poly.pdbx_strand_id
1 'polypeptide(L)'
;MKRILFIALLGIITMGLASCGDKEEVKTYFTVTFDADGGTPVPEAQRVEEGKTAVAPSPAPTKTGFVFVCWSADGTNAYNFQSPVTRDLILRAKWQAEAVAEYWQVAWELNGGAWPAEGDNHATQVLKGGTLAEPAPPTKANHTFEGWYKEAALTNKVGFPYDVSGVTANFTLYAKWKEKGSQPQTGTKAIASGYHGYFILNQDGTLFALGHNSTGQLGTGNTNDVWSPTQVASGVSAVFAGIYTSVILKTDGSLLGSGSNLDGALGLRDKKNYHAFTPIPVNDVRSVATSNSFTLILKNNGSVWATGWNAYGQLGVGDMTARDQFTATNLTADVSAIAAGGSHSLALKKDGTVWGAGYGYVGAIGANALNAENPSFVQIFSGVKAIAAGAEHSLILKTDGTVYASGGSGYGQTGTGSTGQVKAFTQAVENSGTPLRDVAEIFAGYSRSFALKTDGTLWAAGDNSYRQLVAGSDDNCPKFIKIASGVKSVSVGRTHSLILKTDGTVQTLGYVNPFDQLGGNGTIEVKVNDTHAYDYITYLRLYDRSKTAELHYYEEKIITGGPAYTIKVKPGTYNLELKPQNATVSTTHNLTVPDNGKVTVLYEWVSPTVGYRWTITSSK
;
A
#
# COMPACT_ATOMS: atom_id res chain seq x y z
N MET A 1 -11.52 74.54 15.47
CA MET A 1 -11.87 73.63 16.58
C MET A 1 -13.38 73.43 16.59
N LYS A 2 -13.88 72.30 16.09
CA LYS A 2 -15.32 72.02 16.00
C LYS A 2 -15.56 70.50 16.09
N ARG A 3 -16.50 70.17 16.99
CA ARG A 3 -17.54 69.13 16.92
C ARG A 3 -17.32 67.75 17.60
N ILE A 4 -18.07 67.65 18.69
CA ILE A 4 -18.74 66.52 19.34
C ILE A 4 -19.74 65.81 18.39
N LEU A 5 -19.92 64.48 18.54
CA LEU A 5 -21.16 63.68 18.35
C LEU A 5 -20.94 62.28 18.99
N PHE A 6 -21.51 61.90 20.15
CA PHE A 6 -22.83 61.28 20.42
C PHE A 6 -23.28 60.25 19.34
N ILE A 7 -23.61 58.97 19.63
CA ILE A 7 -24.88 58.47 20.24
C ILE A 7 -24.74 57.00 20.74
N ALA A 8 -25.53 56.68 21.77
CA ALA A 8 -25.66 55.42 22.52
C ALA A 8 -26.51 54.30 21.86
N LEU A 9 -26.41 53.06 22.36
CA LEU A 9 -27.60 52.32 22.83
C LEU A 9 -27.26 51.15 23.78
N LEU A 10 -28.00 51.12 24.89
CA LEU A 10 -28.14 50.02 25.85
C LEU A 10 -28.93 48.85 25.25
N GLY A 11 -28.58 47.61 25.61
CA GLY A 11 -29.41 46.42 25.46
C GLY A 11 -29.11 45.42 26.58
N ILE A 12 -30.06 45.25 27.49
CA ILE A 12 -30.00 44.42 28.72
C ILE A 12 -30.59 43.02 28.45
N ILE A 13 -29.86 41.99 28.88
CA ILE A 13 -30.23 40.64 29.37
C ILE A 13 -31.04 39.69 28.45
N THR A 14 -30.47 38.52 28.17
CA THR A 14 -31.07 37.19 28.50
C THR A 14 -29.99 36.10 28.60
N MET A 15 -30.13 35.24 29.61
CA MET A 15 -29.28 34.08 29.90
C MET A 15 -29.37 33.02 28.80
N GLY A 16 -28.23 32.41 28.46
CA GLY A 16 -28.15 31.11 27.81
C GLY A 16 -27.00 30.31 28.41
N LEU A 17 -27.31 29.26 29.17
CA LEU A 17 -26.34 28.23 29.53
C LEU A 17 -25.84 27.55 28.26
N ALA A 18 -24.52 27.51 28.08
CA ALA A 18 -23.87 26.53 27.23
C ALA A 18 -22.55 26.12 27.89
N SER A 19 -22.57 24.91 28.42
CA SER A 19 -21.38 24.15 28.78
C SER A 19 -20.61 23.83 27.50
N CYS A 20 -19.35 24.28 27.39
CA CYS A 20 -18.26 23.50 26.80
C CYS A 20 -16.94 24.26 26.98
N GLY A 21 -15.87 23.53 27.21
CA GLY A 21 -14.53 24.09 27.33
C GLY A 21 -13.53 22.96 27.45
N ASP A 22 -13.27 22.31 26.32
CA ASP A 22 -12.11 21.45 26.13
C ASP A 22 -10.86 22.15 26.67
N LYS A 23 -10.02 21.41 27.38
CA LYS A 23 -8.69 21.91 27.73
C LYS A 23 -7.89 22.05 26.43
N GLU A 24 -7.86 23.27 25.88
CA GLU A 24 -6.87 23.65 24.88
C GLU A 24 -5.49 23.40 25.48
N GLU A 25 -4.74 22.50 24.86
CA GLU A 25 -3.32 22.34 25.13
C GLU A 25 -2.63 23.61 24.61
N VAL A 26 -2.29 24.53 25.52
CA VAL A 26 -1.64 25.79 25.16
C VAL A 26 -0.25 25.48 24.63
N LYS A 27 -0.09 25.48 23.30
CA LYS A 27 1.19 25.33 22.64
C LYS A 27 2.03 26.59 22.81
N THR A 28 3.17 26.48 23.48
CA THR A 28 4.17 27.54 23.56
C THR A 28 4.92 27.64 22.22
N TYR A 29 5.13 28.87 21.73
CA TYR A 29 5.91 29.13 20.52
C TYR A 29 6.99 30.17 20.83
N PHE A 30 8.15 29.99 20.20
CA PHE A 30 9.29 30.91 20.25
C PHE A 30 9.60 31.49 18.87
N THR A 31 10.16 32.69 18.87
CA THR A 31 10.54 33.41 17.67
C THR A 31 12.05 33.30 17.44
N VAL A 32 12.44 32.91 16.23
CA VAL A 32 13.83 32.90 15.78
C VAL A 32 14.01 34.01 14.74
N THR A 33 14.74 35.06 15.10
CA THR A 33 15.02 36.20 14.24
C THR A 33 16.42 36.10 13.66
N PHE A 34 16.56 36.45 12.39
CA PHE A 34 17.84 36.45 11.68
C PHE A 34 18.35 37.88 11.49
N ASP A 35 19.56 38.15 11.97
CA ASP A 35 20.28 39.40 11.74
C ASP A 35 21.44 39.12 10.79
N ALA A 36 21.30 39.53 9.53
CA ALA A 36 22.32 39.27 8.50
C ALA A 36 23.61 40.09 8.70
N ASP A 37 23.70 40.95 9.72
CA ASP A 37 24.90 41.74 10.06
C ASP A 37 25.46 42.48 8.83
N GLY A 38 24.59 43.20 8.13
CA GLY A 38 24.92 43.95 6.92
C GLY A 38 25.02 43.12 5.62
N GLY A 39 24.65 41.83 5.63
CA GLY A 39 24.45 41.03 4.42
C GLY A 39 23.01 40.99 3.91
N THR A 40 22.81 40.48 2.70
CA THR A 40 21.49 40.39 2.02
C THR A 40 21.30 39.04 1.30
N PRO A 41 20.09 38.45 1.28
CA PRO A 41 18.86 38.93 1.92
C PRO A 41 18.85 38.69 3.44
N VAL A 42 18.09 39.51 4.18
CA VAL A 42 17.78 39.22 5.59
C VAL A 42 16.64 38.20 5.62
N PRO A 43 16.85 36.99 6.17
CA PRO A 43 15.80 35.97 6.22
C PRO A 43 14.62 36.39 7.09
N GLU A 44 13.43 35.92 6.73
CA GLU A 44 12.22 36.13 7.55
C GLU A 44 12.34 35.40 8.90
N ALA A 45 11.76 36.01 9.95
CA ALA A 45 11.71 35.39 11.27
C ALA A 45 10.83 34.13 11.26
N GLN A 46 11.25 33.12 12.01
CA GLN A 46 10.53 31.85 12.13
C GLN A 46 9.80 31.77 13.46
N ARG A 47 8.60 31.20 13.42
CA ARG A 47 7.80 30.87 14.61
C ARG A 47 7.85 29.36 14.83
N VAL A 48 8.50 28.94 15.91
CA VAL A 48 8.83 27.52 16.19
C VAL A 48 8.11 27.08 17.47
N GLU A 49 7.40 25.95 17.43
CA GLU A 49 6.78 25.35 18.61
C GLU A 49 7.87 24.90 19.61
N GLU A 50 7.66 25.12 20.90
CA GLU A 50 8.62 24.75 21.95
C GLU A 50 9.07 23.28 21.82
N GLY A 51 10.39 23.06 21.81
CA GLY A 51 10.97 21.72 21.63
C GLY A 51 11.10 21.27 20.17
N LYS A 52 10.62 22.04 19.18
CA LYS A 52 10.89 21.84 17.74
C LYS A 52 12.10 22.64 17.29
N THR A 53 12.56 22.37 16.07
CA THR A 53 13.78 22.93 15.49
C THR A 53 13.49 24.09 14.53
N ALA A 54 14.39 25.07 14.46
CA ALA A 54 14.37 26.10 13.42
C ALA A 54 14.96 25.56 12.11
N VAL A 55 14.63 26.20 10.99
CA VAL A 55 15.15 25.85 9.66
C VAL A 55 16.26 26.82 9.26
N ALA A 56 17.36 26.32 8.70
CA ALA A 56 18.43 27.19 8.20
C ALA A 56 17.96 27.98 6.96
N PRO A 57 18.21 29.30 6.90
CA PRO A 57 17.85 30.11 5.73
C PRO A 57 18.54 29.64 4.44
N SER A 58 17.77 29.58 3.34
CA SER A 58 18.26 29.31 1.99
C SER A 58 17.59 30.27 0.97
N PRO A 59 18.35 31.00 0.14
CA PRO A 59 19.82 31.01 0.08
C PRO A 59 20.45 31.69 1.31
N ALA A 60 21.70 31.37 1.61
CA ALA A 60 22.46 32.08 2.65
C ALA A 60 22.66 33.56 2.27
N PRO A 61 22.76 34.49 3.25
CA PRO A 61 23.00 35.89 2.96
C PRO A 61 24.39 36.08 2.33
N THR A 62 24.53 37.17 1.59
CA THR A 62 25.77 37.59 0.91
C THR A 62 26.18 38.98 1.38
N LYS A 63 27.49 39.24 1.50
CA LYS A 63 28.04 40.55 1.91
C LYS A 63 29.33 40.83 1.13
N THR A 64 29.37 41.90 0.34
CA THR A 64 30.50 42.24 -0.52
C THR A 64 31.82 42.31 0.27
N GLY A 65 32.85 41.58 -0.19
CA GLY A 65 34.18 41.51 0.44
C GLY A 65 34.27 40.55 1.63
N PHE A 66 33.21 39.81 1.92
CA PHE A 66 33.15 38.84 3.02
C PHE A 66 32.49 37.53 2.60
N VAL A 67 32.98 36.42 3.16
CA VAL A 67 32.40 35.09 3.03
C VAL A 67 31.51 34.82 4.24
N PHE A 68 30.28 34.38 3.99
CA PHE A 68 29.36 33.95 5.05
C PHE A 68 29.90 32.66 5.72
N VAL A 69 30.02 32.68 7.04
CA VAL A 69 30.59 31.58 7.83
C VAL A 69 29.50 30.71 8.43
N CYS A 70 28.64 31.30 9.27
CA CYS A 70 27.55 30.59 9.94
C CYS A 70 26.54 31.57 10.57
N TRP A 71 25.43 31.04 11.06
CA TRP A 71 24.54 31.73 11.99
C TRP A 71 24.99 31.44 13.42
N SER A 72 25.01 32.44 14.31
CA SER A 72 25.45 32.27 15.70
C SER A 72 24.51 32.98 16.68
N ALA A 73 24.16 32.32 17.78
CA ALA A 73 23.33 32.89 18.85
C ALA A 73 24.17 33.55 19.96
N ASP A 74 25.38 33.05 20.21
CA ASP A 74 26.30 33.51 21.26
C ASP A 74 27.47 34.34 20.71
N GLY A 75 27.48 34.56 19.38
CA GLY A 75 28.52 35.29 18.69
C GLY A 75 29.86 34.54 18.60
N THR A 76 29.94 33.29 19.02
CA THR A 76 31.19 32.51 19.06
C THR A 76 31.04 31.18 18.33
N ASN A 77 29.99 30.43 18.65
CA ASN A 77 29.73 29.10 18.10
C ASN A 77 28.68 29.14 17.00
N ALA A 78 28.80 28.23 16.03
CA ALA A 78 27.78 28.03 15.02
C ALA A 78 26.50 27.48 15.67
N TYR A 79 25.36 28.05 15.32
CA TYR A 79 24.05 27.60 15.78
C TYR A 79 23.68 26.30 15.07
N ASN A 80 23.42 25.26 15.87
CA ASN A 80 22.93 23.98 15.37
C ASN A 80 21.41 24.01 15.21
N PHE A 81 20.93 24.07 13.96
CA PHE A 81 19.49 24.09 13.63
C PHE A 81 18.75 22.79 14.00
N GLN A 82 19.43 21.72 14.41
CA GLN A 82 18.81 20.54 15.00
C GLN A 82 18.54 20.68 16.51
N SER A 83 18.98 21.77 17.13
CA SER A 83 18.73 22.03 18.56
C SER A 83 17.28 22.47 18.76
N PRO A 84 16.58 21.93 19.77
CA PRO A 84 15.23 22.38 20.09
C PRO A 84 15.25 23.85 20.49
N VAL A 85 14.35 24.62 19.92
CA VAL A 85 14.12 26.02 20.30
C VAL A 85 13.34 26.00 21.62
N THR A 86 13.97 26.54 22.66
CA THR A 86 13.46 26.57 24.04
C THR A 86 13.27 28.00 24.58
N ARG A 87 13.57 28.99 23.74
CA ARG A 87 13.39 30.43 24.00
C ARG A 87 13.47 31.19 22.68
N ASP A 88 13.11 32.47 22.70
CA ASP A 88 13.36 33.36 21.58
C ASP A 88 14.87 33.48 21.30
N LEU A 89 15.23 33.49 20.02
CA LEU A 89 16.62 33.52 19.56
C LEU A 89 16.83 34.63 18.55
N ILE A 90 17.99 35.30 18.64
CA ILE A 90 18.51 36.16 17.59
C ILE A 90 19.77 35.48 17.06
N LEU A 91 19.70 35.02 15.82
CA LEU A 91 20.83 34.41 15.12
C LEU A 91 21.49 35.47 14.26
N ARG A 92 22.76 35.77 14.54
CA ARG A 92 23.54 36.76 13.81
C ARG A 92 24.46 36.07 12.80
N ALA A 93 24.50 36.60 11.59
CA ALA A 93 25.41 36.13 10.55
C ALA A 93 26.87 36.42 10.93
N LYS A 94 27.74 35.44 10.72
CA LYS A 94 29.19 35.59 10.87
C LYS A 94 29.85 35.68 9.52
N TRP A 95 30.82 36.58 9.43
CA TRP A 95 31.50 36.96 8.20
C TRP A 95 33.01 36.86 8.38
N GLN A 96 33.72 36.38 7.36
CA GLN A 96 35.18 36.43 7.28
C GLN A 96 35.59 37.24 6.06
N ALA A 97 36.58 38.13 6.21
CA ALA A 97 37.07 38.95 5.10
C ALA A 97 37.68 38.06 4.01
N GLU A 98 37.30 38.30 2.75
CA GLU A 98 37.62 37.45 1.60
C GLU A 98 39.15 37.30 1.38
N ALA A 99 39.95 38.31 1.73
CA ALA A 99 41.40 38.30 1.59
C ALA A 99 42.17 37.43 2.62
N VAL A 100 41.50 36.91 3.66
CA VAL A 100 42.11 36.11 4.75
C VAL A 100 41.41 34.75 4.90
N ALA A 101 40.55 34.38 3.95
CA ALA A 101 39.81 33.13 3.99
C ALA A 101 40.72 31.97 3.59
N GLU A 102 41.18 31.20 4.58
CA GLU A 102 41.87 29.93 4.33
C GLU A 102 40.87 28.78 4.33
N TYR A 103 41.01 27.87 3.39
CA TYR A 103 40.11 26.73 3.22
C TYR A 103 40.84 25.39 3.40
N TRP A 104 40.15 24.42 3.98
CA TRP A 104 40.48 23.01 3.82
C TRP A 104 39.89 22.49 2.51
N GLN A 105 40.69 21.77 1.74
CA GLN A 105 40.19 21.02 0.58
C GLN A 105 39.46 19.77 1.07
N VAL A 106 38.30 19.50 0.47
CA VAL A 106 37.43 18.36 0.79
C VAL A 106 37.33 17.46 -0.43
N ALA A 107 37.77 16.21 -0.26
CA ALA A 107 37.57 15.17 -1.27
C ALA A 107 36.44 14.22 -0.85
N TRP A 108 35.72 13.70 -1.83
CA TRP A 108 34.60 12.77 -1.62
C TRP A 108 34.92 11.44 -2.30
N GLU A 109 35.16 10.41 -1.51
CA GLU A 109 35.38 9.05 -1.99
C GLU A 109 34.05 8.30 -2.00
N LEU A 110 33.52 8.06 -3.21
CA LEU A 110 32.20 7.45 -3.41
C LEU A 110 32.19 5.94 -3.19
N ASN A 111 33.34 5.28 -3.02
CA ASN A 111 33.44 3.83 -2.81
C ASN A 111 32.62 3.03 -3.85
N GLY A 112 32.75 3.42 -5.11
CA GLY A 112 32.05 2.82 -6.26
C GLY A 112 30.61 3.29 -6.49
N GLY A 113 30.17 4.38 -5.84
CA GLY A 113 28.95 5.11 -6.20
C GLY A 113 29.18 6.21 -7.25
N ALA A 114 28.12 6.93 -7.59
CA ALA A 114 28.10 8.07 -8.51
C ALA A 114 27.19 9.17 -7.97
N TRP A 115 27.57 10.42 -8.19
CA TRP A 115 26.73 11.58 -7.90
C TRP A 115 25.48 11.60 -8.80
N PRO A 116 24.36 12.19 -8.34
CA PRO A 116 23.16 12.33 -9.17
C PRO A 116 23.44 13.19 -10.41
N ALA A 117 22.92 12.77 -11.57
CA ALA A 117 23.10 13.48 -12.84
C ALA A 117 22.11 14.65 -12.98
N GLU A 118 22.19 15.65 -12.08
CA GLU A 118 21.70 17.03 -12.21
C GLU A 118 21.72 17.72 -10.83
N GLY A 119 22.33 18.92 -10.73
CA GLY A 119 22.20 19.81 -9.55
C GLY A 119 23.08 19.52 -8.33
N ASP A 120 24.16 18.74 -8.49
CA ASP A 120 25.05 18.40 -7.38
C ASP A 120 25.80 19.63 -6.82
N ASN A 121 25.74 19.81 -5.49
CA ASN A 121 26.29 20.94 -4.75
C ASN A 121 27.30 20.51 -3.68
N HIS A 122 27.96 19.36 -3.84
CA HIS A 122 29.02 18.95 -2.91
C HIS A 122 30.15 19.98 -2.89
N ALA A 123 30.49 20.47 -1.69
CA ALA A 123 31.55 21.45 -1.54
C ALA A 123 32.91 20.77 -1.71
N THR A 124 33.78 21.37 -2.54
CA THR A 124 35.17 20.93 -2.74
C THR A 124 36.15 21.59 -1.76
N GLN A 125 35.67 22.59 -1.02
CA GLN A 125 36.43 23.29 0.00
C GLN A 125 35.51 23.80 1.11
N VAL A 126 36.06 23.90 2.33
CA VAL A 126 35.37 24.43 3.51
C VAL A 126 36.31 25.37 4.25
N LEU A 127 35.77 26.49 4.74
CA LEU A 127 36.56 27.49 5.47
C LEU A 127 37.16 26.85 6.74
N LYS A 128 38.43 27.12 7.03
CA LYS A 128 39.08 26.62 8.25
C LYS A 128 38.32 27.12 9.48
N GLY A 129 37.88 26.21 10.34
CA GLY A 129 37.04 26.53 11.51
C GLY A 129 35.54 26.68 11.24
N GLY A 130 35.08 26.47 10.00
CA GLY A 130 33.67 26.56 9.62
C GLY A 130 32.90 25.23 9.72
N THR A 131 31.75 25.17 9.03
CA THR A 131 30.93 23.95 8.93
C THR A 131 30.70 23.54 7.49
N LEU A 132 30.82 22.25 7.20
CA LEU A 132 30.54 21.65 5.89
C LEU A 132 29.08 21.14 5.83
N ALA A 133 28.32 21.52 4.82
CA ALA A 133 26.94 21.06 4.61
C ALA A 133 26.89 19.64 4.04
N GLU A 134 25.79 18.91 4.29
CA GLU A 134 25.59 17.59 3.69
C GLU A 134 25.28 17.73 2.20
N PRO A 135 26.00 17.01 1.31
CA PRO A 135 25.67 17.00 -0.11
C PRO A 135 24.42 16.15 -0.38
N ALA A 136 23.84 16.30 -1.58
CA ALA A 136 22.81 15.37 -2.04
C ALA A 136 23.33 13.92 -1.97
N PRO A 137 22.53 12.94 -1.53
CA PRO A 137 23.02 11.58 -1.34
C PRO A 137 23.46 10.97 -2.68
N PRO A 138 24.69 10.42 -2.78
CA PRO A 138 25.14 9.74 -3.99
C PRO A 138 24.33 8.46 -4.20
N THR A 139 24.43 7.89 -5.39
CA THR A 139 23.75 6.64 -5.77
C THR A 139 24.75 5.55 -6.07
N LYS A 140 24.45 4.31 -5.71
CA LYS A 140 25.22 3.13 -6.11
C LYS A 140 24.24 2.01 -6.43
N ALA A 141 24.39 1.41 -7.61
CA ALA A 141 23.52 0.31 -8.04
C ALA A 141 23.51 -0.79 -6.97
N ASN A 142 22.33 -1.32 -6.66
CA ASN A 142 22.12 -2.38 -5.66
C ASN A 142 22.67 -2.08 -4.26
N HIS A 143 22.77 -0.81 -3.87
CA HIS A 143 23.17 -0.43 -2.50
C HIS A 143 22.27 0.69 -1.97
N THR A 144 22.14 0.76 -0.65
CA THR A 144 21.53 1.86 0.10
C THR A 144 22.64 2.69 0.73
N PHE A 145 22.60 4.00 0.53
CA PHE A 145 23.56 4.94 1.12
C PHE A 145 23.32 5.05 2.64
N GLU A 146 24.34 4.76 3.45
CA GLU A 146 24.25 4.80 4.92
C GLU A 146 24.85 6.08 5.54
N GLY A 147 25.42 6.96 4.72
CA GLY A 147 26.03 8.22 5.13
C GLY A 147 27.54 8.29 4.89
N TRP A 148 28.15 9.41 5.28
CA TRP A 148 29.57 9.69 5.12
C TRP A 148 30.39 9.36 6.37
N TYR A 149 31.64 8.97 6.18
CA TYR A 149 32.55 8.54 7.24
C TYR A 149 33.92 9.23 7.10
N LYS A 150 34.59 9.45 8.25
CA LYS A 150 35.85 10.22 8.30
C LYS A 150 37.06 9.45 7.78
N GLU A 151 36.95 8.14 7.61
CA GLU A 151 38.04 7.28 7.16
C GLU A 151 37.55 6.12 6.31
N ALA A 152 38.46 5.55 5.52
CA ALA A 152 38.16 4.43 4.62
C ALA A 152 37.68 3.15 5.33
N ALA A 153 37.95 3.02 6.64
CA ALA A 153 37.48 1.91 7.46
C ALA A 153 35.97 2.00 7.82
N LEU A 154 35.32 3.13 7.55
CA LEU A 154 33.87 3.34 7.73
C LEU A 154 33.38 3.08 9.17
N THR A 155 34.17 3.49 10.17
CA THR A 155 33.88 3.31 11.60
C THR A 155 33.30 4.56 12.26
N ASN A 156 33.79 5.75 11.90
CA ASN A 156 33.36 7.03 12.46
C ASN A 156 32.47 7.77 11.47
N LYS A 157 31.15 7.68 11.69
CA LYS A 157 30.15 8.37 10.87
C LYS A 157 30.25 9.90 11.09
N VAL A 158 30.16 10.65 10.00
CA VAL A 158 30.06 12.11 10.01
C VAL A 158 28.61 12.51 10.27
N GLY A 159 28.40 13.38 11.25
CA GLY A 159 27.15 14.11 11.42
C GLY A 159 27.24 15.44 10.67
N PHE A 160 26.19 15.80 9.92
CA PHE A 160 26.09 17.08 9.25
C PHE A 160 25.13 18.04 9.96
N PRO A 161 25.37 19.37 9.91
CA PRO A 161 26.54 20.02 9.30
C PRO A 161 27.84 19.66 10.05
N TYR A 162 28.91 19.36 9.31
CA TYR A 162 30.15 18.85 9.89
C TYR A 162 31.04 20.01 10.33
N ASP A 163 31.20 20.19 11.64
CA ASP A 163 32.11 21.17 12.23
C ASP A 163 33.57 20.78 11.98
N VAL A 164 34.30 21.66 11.28
CA VAL A 164 35.72 21.46 10.94
C VAL A 164 36.67 22.27 11.83
N SER A 165 36.21 22.79 12.97
CA SER A 165 37.04 23.47 13.97
C SER A 165 38.19 22.62 14.51
N GLY A 166 37.99 21.29 14.60
CA GLY A 166 39.00 20.33 15.00
C GLY A 166 39.86 19.76 13.85
N VAL A 167 39.67 20.19 12.61
CA VAL A 167 40.38 19.66 11.44
C VAL A 167 41.68 20.45 11.21
N THR A 168 42.81 19.73 11.12
CA THR A 168 44.15 20.33 11.03
C THR A 168 44.83 20.17 9.66
N ALA A 169 44.16 19.53 8.69
CA ALA A 169 44.66 19.30 7.33
C ALA A 169 43.49 19.06 6.34
N ASN A 170 43.77 19.09 5.03
CA ASN A 170 42.82 18.65 3.99
C ASN A 170 42.37 17.21 4.25
N PHE A 171 41.12 16.87 3.91
CA PHE A 171 40.53 15.58 4.29
C PHE A 171 39.62 14.99 3.22
N THR A 172 39.36 13.69 3.36
CA THR A 172 38.47 12.92 2.47
C THR A 172 37.33 12.32 3.29
N LEU A 173 36.10 12.41 2.78
CA LEU A 173 34.94 11.72 3.34
C LEU A 173 34.56 10.51 2.48
N TYR A 174 34.23 9.41 3.13
CA TYR A 174 34.02 8.11 2.49
C TYR A 174 32.54 7.71 2.56
N ALA A 175 31.93 7.42 1.42
CA ALA A 175 30.56 6.95 1.34
C ALA A 175 30.45 5.52 1.89
N LYS A 176 29.57 5.27 2.87
CA LYS A 176 29.23 3.91 3.29
C LYS A 176 28.00 3.43 2.56
N TRP A 177 28.10 2.20 2.10
CA TRP A 177 27.04 1.51 1.39
C TRP A 177 26.68 0.26 2.15
N LYS A 178 25.38 0.05 2.32
CA LYS A 178 24.84 -1.26 2.61
C LYS A 178 24.40 -1.86 1.29
N GLU A 179 24.89 -3.04 0.95
CA GLU A 179 24.31 -3.80 -0.17
C GLU A 179 22.80 -3.86 0.04
N LYS A 180 22.03 -3.38 -0.95
CA LYS A 180 20.66 -3.84 -1.12
C LYS A 180 20.89 -5.28 -1.44
N GLY A 181 20.67 -6.15 -0.45
CA GLY A 181 20.87 -7.58 -0.64
C GLY A 181 20.30 -7.94 -2.00
N SER A 182 21.13 -8.59 -2.83
CA SER A 182 20.62 -9.47 -3.86
C SER A 182 19.46 -10.21 -3.19
N GLN A 183 18.24 -9.90 -3.62
CA GLN A 183 17.02 -10.40 -2.96
C GLN A 183 17.24 -11.88 -2.73
N PRO A 184 17.31 -12.35 -1.47
CA PRO A 184 17.33 -13.77 -1.26
C PRO A 184 15.98 -14.24 -1.80
N GLN A 185 15.98 -14.97 -2.90
CA GLN A 185 14.94 -15.97 -3.12
C GLN A 185 15.17 -17.10 -2.10
N THR A 186 15.12 -16.78 -0.81
CA THR A 186 14.81 -17.73 0.24
C THR A 186 13.33 -18.01 0.06
N GLY A 187 13.02 -19.05 -0.71
CA GLY A 187 11.75 -19.21 -1.42
C GLY A 187 10.49 -18.72 -0.70
N THR A 188 9.56 -18.15 -1.46
CA THR A 188 8.25 -17.69 -0.98
C THR A 188 7.57 -18.77 -0.14
N LYS A 189 7.33 -18.47 1.15
CA LYS A 189 6.56 -19.34 2.06
C LYS A 189 5.07 -19.15 1.86
N ALA A 190 4.62 -17.90 1.75
CA ALA A 190 3.22 -17.56 1.56
C ALA A 190 3.04 -16.20 0.86
N ILE A 191 1.87 -16.02 0.27
CA ILE A 191 1.39 -14.78 -0.33
C ILE A 191 0.02 -14.44 0.27
N ALA A 192 -0.23 -13.16 0.52
CA ALA A 192 -1.53 -12.67 0.98
C ALA A 192 -1.91 -11.38 0.24
N SER A 193 -3.17 -11.25 -0.15
CA SER A 193 -3.67 -10.13 -0.96
C SER A 193 -4.83 -9.45 -0.24
N GLY A 194 -4.76 -8.13 -0.11
CA GLY A 194 -5.84 -7.29 0.38
C GLY A 194 -6.62 -6.63 -0.75
N TYR A 195 -7.05 -5.38 -0.57
CA TYR A 195 -7.73 -4.60 -1.61
C TYR A 195 -6.86 -4.42 -2.87
N HIS A 196 -5.81 -3.60 -2.75
CA HIS A 196 -4.80 -3.30 -3.79
C HIS A 196 -3.36 -3.40 -3.25
N GLY A 197 -3.19 -4.05 -2.09
CA GLY A 197 -1.89 -4.35 -1.50
C GLY A 197 -1.70 -5.86 -1.38
N TYR A 198 -0.45 -6.30 -1.38
CA TYR A 198 -0.11 -7.69 -1.14
C TYR A 198 1.15 -7.83 -0.29
N PHE A 199 1.30 -9.02 0.28
CA PHE A 199 2.43 -9.40 1.09
C PHE A 199 3.11 -10.64 0.53
N ILE A 200 4.43 -10.66 0.64
CA ILE A 200 5.27 -11.83 0.37
C ILE A 200 5.94 -12.19 1.70
N LEU A 201 5.64 -13.37 2.22
CA LEU A 201 6.30 -13.94 3.39
C LEU A 201 7.34 -14.94 2.93
N ASN A 202 8.59 -14.71 3.29
CA ASN A 202 9.70 -15.60 3.00
C ASN A 202 9.82 -16.70 4.06
N GLN A 203 10.54 -17.79 3.72
CA GLN A 203 10.78 -18.91 4.64
C GLN A 203 11.50 -18.53 5.93
N ASP A 204 12.36 -17.51 5.88
CA ASP A 204 13.09 -16.97 7.04
C ASP A 204 12.21 -16.10 7.96
N GLY A 205 10.94 -15.89 7.59
CA GLY A 205 9.99 -15.07 8.35
C GLY A 205 10.10 -13.57 8.06
N THR A 206 10.83 -13.15 7.02
CA THR A 206 10.79 -11.76 6.53
C THR A 206 9.52 -11.50 5.73
N LEU A 207 8.88 -10.35 5.98
CA LEU A 207 7.64 -9.95 5.33
C LEU A 207 7.85 -8.69 4.51
N PHE A 208 7.55 -8.79 3.22
CA PHE A 208 7.56 -7.67 2.28
C PHE A 208 6.12 -7.27 1.94
N ALA A 209 5.91 -5.97 1.72
CA ALA A 209 4.64 -5.40 1.27
C ALA A 209 4.81 -4.63 -0.03
N LEU A 210 3.74 -4.59 -0.84
CA LEU A 210 3.60 -3.73 -2.01
C LEU A 210 2.15 -3.25 -2.11
N GLY A 211 1.94 -2.08 -2.73
CA GLY A 211 0.66 -1.60 -3.20
C GLY A 211 0.05 -0.49 -2.35
N HIS A 212 -1.28 -0.41 -2.37
CA HIS A 212 -2.03 0.68 -1.76
C HIS A 212 -2.00 0.64 -0.23
N ASN A 213 -1.84 1.81 0.40
CA ASN A 213 -1.61 1.95 1.84
C ASN A 213 -2.35 3.13 2.49
N SER A 214 -3.44 3.65 1.91
CA SER A 214 -4.13 4.85 2.41
C SER A 214 -4.62 4.79 3.86
N THR A 215 -4.81 3.59 4.43
CA THR A 215 -5.19 3.41 5.85
C THR A 215 -4.02 2.96 6.72
N GLY A 216 -2.84 2.76 6.14
CA GLY A 216 -1.69 2.15 6.80
C GLY A 216 -1.74 0.61 6.83
N GLN A 217 -2.57 -0.01 6.00
CA GLN A 217 -2.78 -1.46 5.97
C GLN A 217 -1.52 -2.26 5.61
N LEU A 218 -0.47 -1.64 5.08
CA LEU A 218 0.81 -2.31 4.83
C LEU A 218 1.75 -2.30 6.05
N GLY A 219 1.38 -1.59 7.13
CA GLY A 219 2.16 -1.55 8.37
C GLY A 219 3.50 -0.81 8.25
N THR A 220 3.64 0.12 7.30
CA THR A 220 4.87 0.87 7.02
C THR A 220 5.15 2.03 7.98
N GLY A 221 4.24 2.32 8.90
CA GLY A 221 4.28 3.48 9.79
C GLY A 221 3.72 4.77 9.17
N ASN A 222 3.23 4.73 7.93
CA ASN A 222 2.63 5.86 7.23
C ASN A 222 1.49 5.39 6.31
N THR A 223 0.89 6.32 5.56
CA THR A 223 -0.20 6.07 4.60
C THR A 223 0.24 6.16 3.13
N ASN A 224 1.55 6.19 2.88
CA ASN A 224 2.07 6.28 1.52
C ASN A 224 2.04 4.89 0.88
N ASP A 225 1.59 4.84 -0.37
CA ASP A 225 1.63 3.62 -1.19
C ASP A 225 3.06 3.12 -1.36
N VAL A 226 3.20 1.79 -1.43
CA VAL A 226 4.50 1.12 -1.53
C VAL A 226 4.70 0.60 -2.94
N TRP A 227 5.55 1.29 -3.70
CA TRP A 227 5.76 1.02 -5.13
C TRP A 227 6.88 0.04 -5.44
N SER A 228 7.68 -0.37 -4.46
CA SER A 228 8.65 -1.46 -4.62
C SER A 228 8.63 -2.35 -3.38
N PRO A 229 8.88 -3.68 -3.51
CA PRO A 229 8.78 -4.60 -2.37
C PRO A 229 9.59 -4.07 -1.19
N THR A 230 8.88 -3.69 -0.13
CA THR A 230 9.48 -3.07 1.06
C THR A 230 9.32 -4.00 2.23
N GLN A 231 10.41 -4.31 2.92
CA GLN A 231 10.34 -5.11 4.13
C GLN A 231 9.60 -4.32 5.22
N VAL A 232 8.52 -4.89 5.75
CA VAL A 232 7.66 -4.25 6.78
C VAL A 232 7.68 -5.00 8.11
N ALA A 233 8.12 -6.26 8.12
CA ALA A 233 8.31 -7.02 9.35
C ALA A 233 9.34 -8.17 9.18
N SER A 234 9.77 -8.74 10.31
CA SER A 234 10.59 -9.96 10.40
C SER A 234 10.00 -10.91 11.44
N GLY A 235 10.47 -12.16 11.55
CA GLY A 235 9.95 -13.13 12.53
C GLY A 235 8.45 -13.41 12.40
N VAL A 236 7.93 -13.32 11.17
CA VAL A 236 6.51 -13.56 10.84
C VAL A 236 6.32 -15.04 10.53
N SER A 237 5.31 -15.66 11.15
CA SER A 237 4.93 -17.04 10.89
C SER A 237 3.80 -17.14 9.86
N ALA A 238 2.85 -16.20 9.89
CA ALA A 238 1.74 -16.08 8.96
C ALA A 238 1.30 -14.61 8.77
N VAL A 239 0.69 -14.32 7.62
CA VAL A 239 0.12 -13.01 7.27
C VAL A 239 -1.32 -13.19 6.78
N PHE A 240 -2.21 -12.32 7.24
CA PHE A 240 -3.63 -12.31 6.93
C PHE A 240 -4.01 -10.90 6.46
N ALA A 241 -4.32 -10.76 5.18
CA ALA A 241 -4.64 -9.49 4.56
C ALA A 241 -6.15 -9.37 4.35
N GLY A 242 -6.75 -8.34 4.95
CA GLY A 242 -8.11 -7.89 4.69
C GLY A 242 -8.12 -6.78 3.63
N ILE A 243 -9.29 -6.15 3.45
CA ILE A 243 -9.45 -5.08 2.46
C ILE A 243 -8.60 -3.85 2.85
N TYR A 244 -8.80 -3.35 4.07
CA TYR A 244 -8.06 -2.21 4.63
C TYR A 244 -7.38 -2.55 5.96
N THR A 245 -7.28 -3.82 6.31
CA THR A 245 -6.66 -4.30 7.54
C THR A 245 -5.64 -5.37 7.22
N SER A 246 -4.58 -5.45 8.00
CA SER A 246 -3.63 -6.56 7.91
C SER A 246 -3.28 -7.03 9.30
N VAL A 247 -3.15 -8.34 9.45
CA VAL A 247 -2.77 -8.98 10.70
C VAL A 247 -1.61 -9.94 10.43
N ILE A 248 -0.59 -9.87 11.26
CA ILE A 248 0.56 -10.78 11.21
C ILE A 248 0.62 -11.59 12.51
N LEU A 249 0.86 -12.89 12.36
CA LEU A 249 1.22 -13.78 13.46
C LEU A 249 2.73 -13.92 13.46
N LYS A 250 3.35 -13.69 14.62
CA LYS A 250 4.79 -13.81 14.82
C LYS A 250 5.17 -15.24 15.18
N THR A 251 6.44 -15.59 15.05
CA THR A 251 6.96 -16.91 15.44
C THR A 251 6.92 -17.15 16.95
N ASP A 252 6.89 -16.09 17.75
CA ASP A 252 6.70 -16.15 19.20
C ASP A 252 5.23 -16.26 19.64
N GLY A 253 4.29 -16.31 18.68
CA GLY A 253 2.86 -16.40 18.92
C GLY A 253 2.15 -15.07 19.15
N SER A 254 2.87 -13.94 19.14
CA SER A 254 2.24 -12.61 19.23
C SER A 254 1.50 -12.24 17.94
N LEU A 255 0.39 -11.52 18.09
CA LEU A 255 -0.44 -11.05 16.99
C LEU A 255 -0.31 -9.52 16.86
N LEU A 256 -0.01 -9.02 15.67
CA LEU A 256 0.08 -7.57 15.42
C LEU A 256 -0.85 -7.18 14.27
N GLY A 257 -1.48 -6.02 14.37
CA GLY A 257 -2.42 -5.49 13.38
C GLY A 257 -2.04 -4.10 12.86
N SER A 258 -2.43 -3.79 11.63
CA SER A 258 -2.33 -2.47 11.01
C SER A 258 -3.51 -2.20 10.07
N GLY A 259 -3.69 -0.94 9.67
CA GLY A 259 -4.75 -0.47 8.79
C GLY A 259 -5.96 0.12 9.53
N SER A 260 -7.13 -0.04 8.92
CA SER A 260 -8.41 0.47 9.40
C SER A 260 -8.82 -0.17 10.72
N ASN A 261 -9.19 0.65 11.71
CA ASN A 261 -9.78 0.17 12.95
C ASN A 261 -10.93 1.08 13.43
N LEU A 262 -11.55 1.82 12.52
CA LEU A 262 -12.70 2.69 12.84
C LEU A 262 -13.90 1.91 13.41
N ASP A 263 -14.03 0.63 13.05
CA ASP A 263 -15.07 -0.27 13.56
C ASP A 263 -14.62 -1.10 14.79
N GLY A 264 -13.36 -0.97 15.24
CA GLY A 264 -12.79 -1.85 16.26
C GLY A 264 -12.28 -3.20 15.72
N ALA A 265 -12.10 -3.30 14.39
CA ALA A 265 -11.74 -4.52 13.69
C ALA A 265 -10.36 -5.12 14.05
N LEU A 266 -9.45 -4.35 14.65
CA LEU A 266 -8.16 -4.84 15.16
C LEU A 266 -8.23 -5.28 16.63
N GLY A 267 -9.31 -4.96 17.35
CA GLY A 267 -9.47 -5.38 18.76
C GLY A 267 -8.54 -4.65 19.74
N LEU A 268 -8.12 -3.43 19.40
CA LEU A 268 -7.13 -2.64 20.13
C LEU A 268 -7.73 -1.74 21.24
N ARG A 269 -9.00 -1.93 21.59
CA ARG A 269 -9.73 -1.17 22.63
C ARG A 269 -9.90 0.31 22.29
N ASP A 270 -9.89 0.64 21.00
CA ASP A 270 -10.14 1.97 20.47
C ASP A 270 -10.67 1.88 19.02
N LYS A 271 -10.96 3.06 18.44
CA LYS A 271 -11.46 3.21 17.07
C LYS A 271 -10.64 4.18 16.22
N LYS A 272 -9.32 3.99 16.17
CA LYS A 272 -8.41 4.77 15.32
C LYS A 272 -7.58 3.88 14.42
N ASN A 273 -7.20 4.36 13.24
CA ASN A 273 -6.35 3.59 12.32
C ASN A 273 -4.92 3.45 12.85
N TYR A 274 -4.25 2.35 12.47
CA TYR A 274 -2.89 2.03 12.89
C TYR A 274 -1.97 1.86 11.69
N HIS A 275 -1.01 2.76 11.52
CA HIS A 275 -0.16 2.74 10.33
C HIS A 275 1.06 1.81 10.44
N ALA A 276 1.41 1.38 11.65
CA ALA A 276 2.44 0.37 11.92
C ALA A 276 1.79 -0.88 12.53
N PHE A 277 2.43 -2.03 12.33
CA PHE A 277 2.03 -3.27 13.01
C PHE A 277 2.09 -3.10 14.52
N THR A 278 0.93 -3.10 15.15
CA THR A 278 0.72 -2.81 16.58
C THR A 278 0.26 -4.07 17.29
N PRO A 279 0.84 -4.42 18.47
CA PRO A 279 0.44 -5.60 19.22
C PRO A 279 -1.05 -5.61 19.58
N ILE A 280 -1.73 -6.68 19.19
CA ILE A 280 -3.12 -6.95 19.55
C ILE A 280 -3.12 -7.72 20.88
N PRO A 281 -3.90 -7.30 21.89
CA PRO A 281 -3.89 -7.88 23.23
C PRO A 281 -4.65 -9.23 23.29
N VAL A 282 -4.17 -10.23 22.56
CA VAL A 282 -4.68 -11.61 22.53
C VAL A 282 -3.53 -12.62 22.51
N ASN A 283 -3.83 -13.84 22.92
CA ASN A 283 -2.88 -14.94 23.00
C ASN A 283 -3.44 -16.21 22.35
N ASP A 284 -2.56 -17.21 22.17
CA ASP A 284 -2.88 -18.55 21.67
C ASP A 284 -3.58 -18.56 20.31
N VAL A 285 -3.25 -17.61 19.43
CA VAL A 285 -3.89 -17.49 18.12
C VAL A 285 -3.26 -18.48 17.14
N ARG A 286 -4.12 -19.27 16.50
CA ARG A 286 -3.77 -20.23 15.44
C ARG A 286 -3.94 -19.62 14.05
N SER A 287 -5.03 -18.90 13.83
CA SER A 287 -5.38 -18.34 12.52
C SER A 287 -6.29 -17.12 12.66
N VAL A 288 -6.34 -16.30 11.62
CA VAL A 288 -7.15 -15.07 11.55
C VAL A 288 -7.93 -15.05 10.24
N ALA A 289 -9.18 -14.59 10.28
CA ALA A 289 -9.95 -14.23 9.09
C ALA A 289 -10.43 -12.79 9.22
N THR A 290 -10.05 -11.94 8.27
CA THR A 290 -10.30 -10.49 8.31
C THR A 290 -11.24 -10.08 7.17
N SER A 291 -12.22 -9.23 7.47
CA SER A 291 -13.07 -8.54 6.50
C SER A 291 -12.67 -7.06 6.40
N ASN A 292 -13.53 -6.23 5.80
CA ASN A 292 -13.40 -4.78 5.80
C ASN A 292 -13.54 -4.16 7.21
N SER A 293 -14.45 -4.71 8.00
CA SER A 293 -14.95 -4.05 9.22
C SER A 293 -14.95 -4.94 10.47
N PHE A 294 -14.58 -6.21 10.35
CA PHE A 294 -14.49 -7.13 11.48
C PHE A 294 -13.42 -8.21 11.27
N THR A 295 -13.00 -8.83 12.38
CA THR A 295 -11.97 -9.85 12.39
C THR A 295 -12.39 -11.01 13.29
N LEU A 296 -12.15 -12.23 12.82
CA LEU A 296 -12.24 -13.46 13.59
C LEU A 296 -10.83 -13.99 13.89
N ILE A 297 -10.64 -14.52 15.09
CA ILE A 297 -9.46 -15.32 15.44
C ILE A 297 -9.90 -16.73 15.84
N LEU A 298 -9.13 -17.72 15.38
CA LEU A 298 -9.19 -19.09 15.84
C LEU A 298 -8.04 -19.31 16.80
N LYS A 299 -8.33 -19.70 18.05
CA LYS A 299 -7.31 -20.05 19.03
C LYS A 299 -6.83 -21.50 18.88
N ASN A 300 -5.67 -21.82 19.46
CA ASN A 300 -5.06 -23.16 19.44
C ASN A 300 -5.95 -24.24 20.05
N ASN A 301 -6.79 -23.88 21.04
CA ASN A 301 -7.78 -24.79 21.64
C ASN A 301 -9.01 -25.03 20.75
N GLY A 302 -9.12 -24.39 19.59
CA GLY A 302 -10.27 -24.49 18.69
C GLY A 302 -11.44 -23.57 19.04
N SER A 303 -11.28 -22.61 19.95
CA SER A 303 -12.29 -21.57 20.21
C SER A 303 -12.21 -20.42 19.21
N VAL A 304 -13.35 -19.78 18.93
CA VAL A 304 -13.45 -18.62 18.01
C VAL A 304 -13.78 -17.37 18.80
N TRP A 305 -13.09 -16.28 18.46
CA TRP A 305 -13.31 -14.95 19.03
C TRP A 305 -13.42 -13.93 17.90
N ALA A 306 -14.17 -12.85 18.14
CA ALA A 306 -14.49 -11.87 17.12
C ALA A 306 -14.42 -10.43 17.66
N THR A 307 -14.09 -9.48 16.79
CA THR A 307 -14.10 -8.03 17.08
C THR A 307 -14.51 -7.25 15.83
N GLY A 308 -14.98 -6.02 15.99
CA GLY A 308 -15.33 -5.10 14.93
C GLY A 308 -16.82 -4.81 14.83
N TRP A 309 -17.25 -4.45 13.61
CA TRP A 309 -18.64 -4.17 13.26
C TRP A 309 -19.54 -5.40 13.43
N ASN A 310 -20.73 -5.22 14.03
CA ASN A 310 -21.64 -6.32 14.38
C ASN A 310 -23.13 -6.05 14.11
N ALA A 311 -23.47 -5.05 13.30
CA ALA A 311 -24.87 -4.67 13.09
C ALA A 311 -25.76 -5.77 12.44
N TYR A 312 -25.17 -6.87 12.01
CA TYR A 312 -25.89 -8.03 11.46
C TYR A 312 -25.65 -9.31 12.27
N GLY A 313 -24.99 -9.24 13.43
CA GLY A 313 -24.62 -10.42 14.22
C GLY A 313 -23.44 -11.21 13.64
N GLN A 314 -22.65 -10.63 12.72
CA GLN A 314 -21.54 -11.31 12.05
C GLN A 314 -20.41 -11.74 12.99
N LEU A 315 -20.32 -11.14 14.18
CA LEU A 315 -19.35 -11.57 15.19
C LEU A 315 -19.78 -12.91 15.83
N GLY A 316 -21.07 -13.25 15.81
CA GLY A 316 -21.58 -14.48 16.40
C GLY A 316 -21.48 -14.52 17.93
N VAL A 317 -21.50 -13.35 18.59
CA VAL A 317 -21.28 -13.18 20.04
C VAL A 317 -22.58 -13.11 20.86
N GLY A 318 -23.73 -13.38 20.25
CA GLY A 318 -25.02 -13.40 20.95
C GLY A 318 -25.74 -12.05 21.03
N ASP A 319 -25.23 -11.02 20.38
CA ASP A 319 -25.91 -9.73 20.16
C ASP A 319 -25.46 -9.05 18.85
N MET A 320 -26.02 -7.88 18.54
CA MET A 320 -25.71 -7.08 17.35
C MET A 320 -24.83 -5.85 17.66
N THR A 321 -24.18 -5.83 18.83
CA THR A 321 -23.37 -4.69 19.27
C THR A 321 -21.93 -4.84 18.78
N ALA A 322 -21.37 -3.79 18.18
CA ALA A 322 -19.98 -3.79 17.73
C ALA A 322 -19.02 -3.99 18.92
N ARG A 323 -17.86 -4.59 18.67
CA ARG A 323 -16.82 -4.84 19.68
C ARG A 323 -15.51 -4.18 19.25
N ASP A 324 -14.81 -3.54 20.17
CA ASP A 324 -13.45 -3.03 19.96
C ASP A 324 -12.38 -3.90 20.65
N GLN A 325 -12.79 -5.06 21.17
CA GLN A 325 -11.95 -6.09 21.74
C GLN A 325 -12.44 -7.46 21.27
N PHE A 326 -11.49 -8.40 21.12
CA PHE A 326 -11.84 -9.79 20.85
C PHE A 326 -12.74 -10.35 21.96
N THR A 327 -13.94 -10.77 21.56
CA THR A 327 -14.97 -11.36 22.42
C THR A 327 -15.21 -12.80 21.98
N ALA A 328 -15.31 -13.73 22.93
CA ALA A 328 -15.58 -15.13 22.64
C ALA A 328 -16.98 -15.33 22.03
N THR A 329 -17.09 -16.29 21.11
CA THR A 329 -18.37 -16.71 20.53
C THR A 329 -18.91 -17.94 21.25
N ASN A 330 -20.05 -18.48 20.80
CA ASN A 330 -20.57 -19.76 21.28
C ASN A 330 -19.79 -20.98 20.75
N LEU A 331 -18.74 -20.80 19.94
CA LEU A 331 -17.84 -21.86 19.48
C LEU A 331 -16.60 -21.94 20.37
N THR A 332 -16.65 -22.80 21.38
CA THR A 332 -15.64 -22.88 22.46
C THR A 332 -14.52 -23.89 22.22
N ALA A 333 -14.67 -24.81 21.26
CA ALA A 333 -13.68 -25.83 20.90
C ALA A 333 -13.95 -26.42 19.51
N ASP A 334 -13.00 -27.23 19.03
CA ASP A 334 -13.10 -28.09 17.84
C ASP A 334 -13.34 -27.40 16.50
N VAL A 335 -13.18 -26.08 16.43
CA VAL A 335 -13.09 -25.37 15.15
C VAL A 335 -11.71 -25.63 14.51
N SER A 336 -11.73 -26.02 13.24
CA SER A 336 -10.54 -26.31 12.43
C SER A 336 -10.20 -25.19 11.45
N ALA A 337 -11.19 -24.42 10.98
CA ALA A 337 -11.01 -23.28 10.09
C ALA A 337 -12.10 -22.22 10.29
N ILE A 338 -11.80 -20.98 9.91
CA ILE A 338 -12.69 -19.82 9.96
C ILE A 338 -12.60 -19.05 8.64
N ALA A 339 -13.67 -18.39 8.23
CA ALA A 339 -13.69 -17.46 7.11
C ALA A 339 -14.60 -16.25 7.41
N ALA A 340 -14.20 -15.07 6.92
CA ALA A 340 -14.92 -13.81 7.14
C ALA A 340 -15.33 -13.22 5.78
N GLY A 341 -16.63 -13.11 5.54
CA GLY A 341 -17.18 -12.42 4.38
C GLY A 341 -17.42 -10.93 4.65
N GLY A 342 -18.20 -10.26 3.80
CA GLY A 342 -18.50 -8.82 3.97
C GLY A 342 -19.31 -8.52 5.24
N SER A 343 -20.35 -9.31 5.47
CA SER A 343 -21.27 -9.17 6.61
C SER A 343 -21.68 -10.51 7.23
N HIS A 344 -20.88 -11.56 7.03
CA HIS A 344 -21.14 -12.90 7.57
C HIS A 344 -19.84 -13.63 7.90
N SER A 345 -19.95 -14.63 8.76
CA SER A 345 -18.85 -15.45 9.24
C SER A 345 -19.15 -16.92 9.03
N LEU A 346 -18.12 -17.71 8.74
CA LEU A 346 -18.17 -19.17 8.67
C LEU A 346 -17.12 -19.78 9.60
N ALA A 347 -17.47 -20.90 10.21
CA ALA A 347 -16.56 -21.75 10.97
C ALA A 347 -16.75 -23.21 10.59
N LEU A 348 -15.66 -23.92 10.34
CA LEU A 348 -15.64 -25.35 10.06
C LEU A 348 -15.16 -26.06 11.32
N LYS A 349 -15.94 -27.02 11.82
CA LYS A 349 -15.51 -27.92 12.90
C LYS A 349 -14.76 -29.13 12.35
N LYS A 350 -13.97 -29.78 13.22
CA LYS A 350 -13.21 -31.00 12.89
C LYS A 350 -14.09 -32.18 12.46
N ASP A 351 -15.36 -32.20 12.89
CA ASP A 351 -16.36 -33.20 12.49
C ASP A 351 -16.95 -32.96 11.08
N GLY A 352 -16.51 -31.90 10.39
CA GLY A 352 -16.98 -31.54 9.06
C GLY A 352 -18.32 -30.77 9.05
N THR A 353 -18.81 -30.33 10.20
CA THR A 353 -19.96 -29.41 10.29
C THR A 353 -19.53 -27.96 10.06
N VAL A 354 -20.34 -27.21 9.31
CA VAL A 354 -20.14 -25.77 9.07
C VAL A 354 -21.16 -25.00 9.88
N TRP A 355 -20.67 -23.95 10.53
CA TRP A 355 -21.45 -23.03 11.34
C TRP A 355 -21.34 -21.63 10.77
N GLY A 356 -22.43 -20.86 10.77
CA GLY A 356 -22.47 -19.51 10.24
C GLY A 356 -23.16 -18.52 11.19
N ALA A 357 -22.76 -17.25 11.08
CA ALA A 357 -23.36 -16.11 11.78
C ALA A 357 -23.37 -14.87 10.88
N GLY A 358 -24.26 -13.91 11.12
CA GLY A 358 -24.32 -12.66 10.36
C GLY A 358 -25.50 -12.54 9.41
N TYR A 359 -25.34 -11.70 8.39
CA TYR A 359 -26.42 -11.30 7.48
C TYR A 359 -26.88 -12.43 6.56
N GLY A 360 -27.99 -13.08 6.93
CA GLY A 360 -28.61 -14.17 6.16
C GLY A 360 -29.41 -13.74 4.93
N TYR A 361 -29.75 -12.45 4.78
CA TYR A 361 -30.69 -11.97 3.74
C TYR A 361 -30.20 -12.19 2.30
N VAL A 362 -28.88 -12.15 2.07
CA VAL A 362 -28.27 -12.46 0.77
C VAL A 362 -28.11 -13.97 0.54
N GLY A 363 -28.46 -14.83 1.50
CA GLY A 363 -28.39 -16.29 1.38
C GLY A 363 -26.98 -16.86 1.55
N ALA A 364 -25.98 -16.05 1.91
CA ALA A 364 -24.58 -16.48 2.06
C ALA A 364 -24.38 -17.51 3.19
N ILE A 365 -25.37 -17.67 4.06
CA ILE A 365 -25.39 -18.63 5.16
C ILE A 365 -26.29 -19.86 4.84
N GLY A 366 -26.91 -19.90 3.65
CA GLY A 366 -27.79 -21.00 3.21
C GLY A 366 -29.29 -20.81 3.55
N ALA A 367 -30.12 -21.79 3.18
CA ALA A 367 -31.60 -21.69 3.20
C ALA A 367 -32.20 -21.71 4.61
N ASN A 368 -31.40 -22.07 5.62
CA ASN A 368 -31.73 -21.99 7.03
C ASN A 368 -31.22 -20.66 7.64
N ALA A 369 -31.14 -19.60 6.82
CA ALA A 369 -30.71 -18.28 7.24
C ALA A 369 -31.44 -17.88 8.52
N LEU A 370 -30.66 -17.67 9.57
CA LEU A 370 -31.10 -17.16 10.85
C LEU A 370 -32.05 -15.99 10.60
N ASN A 371 -33.29 -16.09 11.09
CA ASN A 371 -34.08 -14.90 11.36
C ASN A 371 -33.17 -13.97 12.20
N ALA A 372 -33.30 -12.66 12.02
CA ALA A 372 -32.47 -11.64 12.69
C ALA A 372 -32.36 -11.77 14.24
N GLU A 373 -33.10 -12.71 14.83
CA GLU A 373 -33.19 -13.03 16.25
C GLU A 373 -32.04 -13.89 16.80
N ASN A 374 -31.17 -14.50 15.97
CA ASN A 374 -30.06 -15.31 16.49
C ASN A 374 -28.67 -14.80 16.03
N PRO A 375 -28.08 -13.85 16.77
CA PRO A 375 -26.74 -13.32 16.52
C PRO A 375 -25.59 -14.22 17.02
N SER A 376 -25.80 -15.55 17.08
CA SER A 376 -24.78 -16.55 17.42
C SER A 376 -24.47 -17.46 16.23
N PHE A 377 -23.34 -18.18 16.26
CA PHE A 377 -23.09 -19.21 15.24
C PHE A 377 -24.10 -20.34 15.37
N VAL A 378 -24.68 -20.76 14.23
CA VAL A 378 -25.53 -21.96 14.13
C VAL A 378 -25.00 -22.90 13.05
N GLN A 379 -25.28 -24.19 13.18
CA GLN A 379 -24.94 -25.16 12.15
C GLN A 379 -25.77 -24.95 10.89
N ILE A 380 -25.12 -24.93 9.73
CA ILE A 380 -25.75 -24.65 8.42
C ILE A 380 -25.47 -25.72 7.37
N PHE A 381 -24.44 -26.55 7.55
CA PHE A 381 -24.08 -27.61 6.62
C PHE A 381 -23.22 -28.69 7.28
N SER A 382 -23.03 -29.83 6.61
CA SER A 382 -22.18 -30.95 7.07
C SER A 382 -21.48 -31.68 5.91
N GLY A 383 -20.47 -32.49 6.23
CA GLY A 383 -19.68 -33.22 5.23
C GLY A 383 -18.71 -32.32 4.45
N VAL A 384 -18.19 -31.29 5.11
CA VAL A 384 -17.34 -30.26 4.51
C VAL A 384 -15.88 -30.47 4.89
N LYS A 385 -15.00 -30.32 3.90
CA LYS A 385 -13.54 -30.37 4.01
C LYS A 385 -12.93 -28.97 4.17
N ALA A 386 -13.46 -27.97 3.46
CA ALA A 386 -12.96 -26.59 3.50
C ALA A 386 -14.06 -25.57 3.26
N ILE A 387 -13.83 -24.34 3.74
CA ILE A 387 -14.74 -23.19 3.62
C ILE A 387 -13.99 -21.98 3.07
N ALA A 388 -14.69 -21.12 2.33
CA ALA A 388 -14.22 -19.79 1.94
C ALA A 388 -15.40 -18.81 1.88
N ALA A 389 -15.15 -17.53 2.14
CA ALA A 389 -16.18 -16.49 2.16
C ALA A 389 -15.72 -15.28 1.33
N GLY A 390 -16.56 -14.86 0.38
CA GLY A 390 -16.41 -13.60 -0.32
C GLY A 390 -17.27 -12.51 0.32
N ALA A 391 -17.46 -11.38 -0.36
CA ALA A 391 -18.23 -10.26 0.19
C ALA A 391 -19.68 -10.66 0.52
N GLU A 392 -20.33 -11.34 -0.43
CA GLU A 392 -21.76 -11.67 -0.38
C GLU A 392 -22.06 -13.16 -0.63
N HIS A 393 -21.03 -14.01 -0.73
CA HIS A 393 -21.19 -15.42 -1.04
C HIS A 393 -20.26 -16.31 -0.22
N SER A 394 -20.65 -17.57 -0.09
CA SER A 394 -19.91 -18.61 0.61
C SER A 394 -19.63 -19.77 -0.32
N LEU A 395 -18.44 -20.36 -0.16
CA LEU A 395 -18.04 -21.59 -0.81
C LEU A 395 -17.79 -22.66 0.24
N ILE A 396 -18.23 -23.88 -0.04
CA ILE A 396 -17.88 -25.06 0.72
C ILE A 396 -17.34 -26.12 -0.24
N LEU A 397 -16.24 -26.74 0.16
CA LEU A 397 -15.66 -27.90 -0.51
C LEU A 397 -16.02 -29.13 0.30
N LYS A 398 -16.75 -30.07 -0.31
CA LYS A 398 -17.10 -31.33 0.34
C LYS A 398 -15.93 -32.32 0.30
N THR A 399 -15.99 -33.34 1.15
CA THR A 399 -14.96 -34.40 1.21
C THR A 399 -14.87 -35.23 -0.07
N ASP A 400 -15.92 -35.23 -0.89
CA ASP A 400 -15.97 -35.90 -2.20
C ASP A 400 -15.38 -35.07 -3.36
N GLY A 401 -14.80 -33.91 -3.06
CA GLY A 401 -14.18 -33.03 -4.07
C GLY A 401 -15.16 -32.14 -4.84
N THR A 402 -16.44 -32.10 -4.46
CA THR A 402 -17.44 -31.20 -5.05
C THR A 402 -17.52 -29.85 -4.33
N VAL A 403 -17.82 -28.79 -5.09
CA VAL A 403 -17.97 -27.43 -4.56
C VAL A 403 -19.44 -27.02 -4.55
N TYR A 404 -19.89 -26.46 -3.44
CA TYR A 404 -21.20 -25.84 -3.33
C TYR A 404 -21.05 -24.38 -2.92
N ALA A 405 -22.00 -23.57 -3.38
CA ALA A 405 -22.01 -22.14 -3.12
C ALA A 405 -23.41 -21.66 -2.72
N SER A 406 -23.45 -20.60 -1.92
CA SER A 406 -24.67 -19.88 -1.57
C SER A 406 -24.36 -18.38 -1.47
N GLY A 407 -25.39 -17.53 -1.50
CA GLY A 407 -25.25 -16.08 -1.42
C GLY A 407 -25.63 -15.32 -2.68
N GLY A 408 -25.18 -14.07 -2.76
CA GLY A 408 -25.34 -13.24 -3.93
C GLY A 408 -24.57 -13.81 -5.13
N SER A 409 -25.24 -13.89 -6.30
CA SER A 409 -24.63 -14.28 -7.56
C SER A 409 -24.87 -13.24 -8.66
N GLY A 410 -25.04 -11.97 -8.32
CA GLY A 410 -25.26 -10.87 -9.29
C GLY A 410 -24.18 -10.77 -10.37
N TYR A 411 -22.93 -11.14 -10.02
CA TYR A 411 -21.79 -11.23 -10.92
C TYR A 411 -21.47 -12.68 -11.30
N GLY A 412 -22.32 -13.65 -10.95
CA GLY A 412 -22.05 -15.06 -11.19
C GLY A 412 -21.11 -15.71 -10.17
N GLN A 413 -20.78 -15.03 -9.07
CA GLN A 413 -19.71 -15.42 -8.14
C GLN A 413 -19.96 -16.75 -7.41
N THR A 414 -21.18 -17.27 -7.41
CA THR A 414 -21.46 -18.61 -6.87
C THR A 414 -21.02 -19.73 -7.82
N GLY A 415 -20.83 -19.45 -9.10
CA GLY A 415 -20.44 -20.46 -10.11
C GLY A 415 -21.49 -21.54 -10.36
N THR A 416 -22.74 -21.34 -9.95
CA THR A 416 -23.86 -22.29 -10.07
C THR A 416 -24.61 -22.18 -11.40
N GLY A 417 -24.25 -21.21 -12.25
CA GLY A 417 -25.02 -20.77 -13.41
C GLY A 417 -26.05 -19.68 -13.10
N SER A 418 -26.27 -19.34 -11.82
CA SER A 418 -27.19 -18.26 -11.41
C SER A 418 -26.55 -16.87 -11.54
N THR A 419 -27.32 -15.90 -12.02
CA THR A 419 -27.02 -14.45 -11.97
C THR A 419 -27.80 -13.71 -10.87
N GLY A 420 -28.50 -14.45 -10.00
CA GLY A 420 -29.31 -13.91 -8.91
C GLY A 420 -28.94 -14.53 -7.55
N GLN A 421 -29.79 -14.39 -6.56
CA GLN A 421 -29.54 -14.96 -5.24
C GLN A 421 -29.59 -16.49 -5.24
N VAL A 422 -28.60 -17.14 -4.62
CA VAL A 422 -28.55 -18.59 -4.39
C VAL A 422 -28.79 -18.86 -2.91
N LYS A 423 -30.04 -19.12 -2.52
CA LYS A 423 -30.44 -19.19 -1.11
C LYS A 423 -29.96 -20.44 -0.39
N ALA A 424 -29.87 -21.59 -1.06
CA ALA A 424 -29.34 -22.82 -0.50
C ALA A 424 -27.94 -23.08 -1.04
N PHE A 425 -27.11 -23.82 -0.30
CA PHE A 425 -25.87 -24.34 -0.86
C PHE A 425 -26.19 -25.22 -2.08
N THR A 426 -25.88 -24.70 -3.26
CA THR A 426 -26.13 -25.31 -4.57
C THR A 426 -24.80 -25.67 -5.20
N GLN A 427 -24.73 -26.81 -5.88
CA GLN A 427 -23.49 -27.28 -6.48
C GLN A 427 -23.02 -26.32 -7.58
N ALA A 428 -21.76 -25.94 -7.54
CA ALA A 428 -21.12 -25.19 -8.61
C ALA A 428 -20.92 -26.08 -9.84
N VAL A 429 -20.94 -25.46 -11.02
CA VAL A 429 -20.81 -26.15 -12.31
C VAL A 429 -19.70 -25.55 -13.14
N GLU A 430 -19.12 -26.38 -14.00
CA GLU A 430 -18.23 -25.95 -15.07
C GLU A 430 -19.02 -25.24 -16.17
N ASN A 431 -18.33 -24.54 -17.07
CA ASN A 431 -18.96 -23.83 -18.18
C ASN A 431 -19.84 -24.74 -19.07
N SER A 432 -19.45 -26.01 -19.22
CA SER A 432 -20.24 -27.06 -19.87
C SER A 432 -21.59 -27.35 -19.21
N GLY A 433 -21.80 -26.90 -17.96
CA GLY A 433 -22.96 -27.21 -17.13
C GLY A 433 -22.81 -28.49 -16.31
N THR A 434 -21.69 -29.21 -16.41
CA THR A 434 -21.42 -30.39 -15.57
C THR A 434 -21.00 -29.98 -14.17
N PRO A 435 -21.30 -30.78 -13.13
CA PRO A 435 -20.88 -30.48 -11.77
C PRO A 435 -19.35 -30.28 -11.65
N LEU A 436 -18.93 -29.24 -10.94
CA LEU A 436 -17.52 -29.03 -10.62
C LEU A 436 -17.04 -30.08 -9.61
N ARG A 437 -16.02 -30.85 -10.00
CA ARG A 437 -15.47 -31.99 -9.25
C ARG A 437 -13.95 -31.94 -9.19
N ASP A 438 -13.39 -32.86 -8.40
CA ASP A 438 -11.96 -33.07 -8.21
C ASP A 438 -11.24 -31.82 -7.70
N VAL A 439 -11.94 -31.04 -6.87
CA VAL A 439 -11.40 -29.81 -6.29
C VAL A 439 -10.58 -30.14 -5.04
N ALA A 440 -9.33 -29.68 -5.03
CA ALA A 440 -8.42 -29.83 -3.91
C ALA A 440 -8.61 -28.70 -2.88
N GLU A 441 -8.73 -27.45 -3.38
CA GLU A 441 -8.80 -26.22 -2.59
C GLU A 441 -9.77 -25.19 -3.22
N ILE A 442 -10.37 -24.35 -2.38
CA ILE A 442 -11.28 -23.27 -2.78
C ILE A 442 -10.81 -21.93 -2.21
N PHE A 443 -11.05 -20.86 -2.96
CA PHE A 443 -10.76 -19.50 -2.54
C PHE A 443 -11.90 -18.57 -2.96
N ALA A 444 -12.17 -17.56 -2.13
CA ALA A 444 -13.17 -16.55 -2.42
C ALA A 444 -12.50 -15.17 -2.39
N GLY A 445 -12.68 -14.42 -3.48
CA GLY A 445 -12.44 -12.98 -3.51
C GLY A 445 -13.72 -12.21 -3.20
N TYR A 446 -13.70 -10.89 -3.41
CA TYR A 446 -14.85 -10.03 -3.12
C TYR A 446 -16.13 -10.48 -3.86
N SER A 447 -16.08 -10.56 -5.19
CA SER A 447 -17.17 -11.03 -6.05
C SER A 447 -16.71 -12.12 -7.02
N ARG A 448 -15.75 -12.96 -6.59
CA ARG A 448 -15.12 -13.98 -7.44
C ARG A 448 -14.86 -15.25 -6.64
N SER A 449 -14.95 -16.39 -7.31
CA SER A 449 -14.68 -17.70 -6.74
C SER A 449 -13.60 -18.40 -7.52
N PHE A 450 -12.72 -19.13 -6.83
CA PHE A 450 -11.66 -19.91 -7.43
C PHE A 450 -11.66 -21.33 -6.86
N ALA A 451 -11.37 -22.29 -7.73
CA ALA A 451 -11.25 -23.70 -7.39
C ALA A 451 -9.96 -24.26 -8.01
N LEU A 452 -9.05 -24.74 -7.16
CA LEU A 452 -7.84 -25.44 -7.59
C LEU A 452 -8.15 -26.94 -7.59
N LYS A 453 -8.13 -27.55 -8.78
CA LYS A 453 -8.34 -28.99 -8.94
C LYS A 453 -7.09 -29.78 -8.58
N THR A 454 -7.27 -31.06 -8.27
CA THR A 454 -6.19 -32.01 -7.93
C THR A 454 -5.18 -32.22 -9.06
N ASP A 455 -5.56 -31.95 -10.30
CA ASP A 455 -4.68 -31.97 -11.47
C ASP A 455 -3.82 -30.70 -11.64
N GLY A 456 -3.90 -29.75 -10.69
CA GLY A 456 -3.15 -28.49 -10.72
C GLY A 456 -3.75 -27.44 -11.68
N THR A 457 -4.98 -27.64 -12.16
CA THR A 457 -5.72 -26.63 -12.93
C THR A 457 -6.50 -25.69 -12.02
N LEU A 458 -6.45 -24.40 -12.33
CA LEU A 458 -7.20 -23.38 -11.62
C LEU A 458 -8.42 -22.96 -12.43
N TRP A 459 -9.56 -22.94 -11.76
CA TRP A 459 -10.85 -22.55 -12.33
C TRP A 459 -11.41 -21.36 -11.57
N ALA A 460 -12.17 -20.51 -12.25
CA ALA A 460 -12.79 -19.35 -11.63
C ALA A 460 -14.19 -19.02 -12.17
N ALA A 461 -15.00 -18.36 -11.34
CA ALA A 461 -16.32 -17.83 -11.65
C ALA A 461 -16.49 -16.45 -10.98
N GLY A 462 -17.46 -15.67 -11.45
CA GLY A 462 -17.81 -14.37 -10.88
C GLY A 462 -17.46 -13.17 -11.75
N ASP A 463 -17.23 -12.05 -11.07
CA ASP A 463 -16.96 -10.76 -11.68
C ASP A 463 -15.74 -10.81 -12.60
N ASN A 464 -15.95 -10.36 -13.84
CA ASN A 464 -14.96 -10.31 -14.89
C ASN A 464 -15.00 -8.95 -15.64
N SER A 465 -15.59 -7.92 -15.03
CA SER A 465 -15.74 -6.58 -15.61
C SER A 465 -14.40 -5.92 -15.98
N TYR A 466 -13.28 -6.39 -15.40
CA TYR A 466 -11.90 -5.98 -15.67
C TYR A 466 -11.07 -7.09 -16.33
N ARG A 467 -11.72 -8.09 -16.94
CA ARG A 467 -11.09 -9.33 -17.46
C ARG A 467 -10.25 -10.09 -16.44
N GLN A 468 -10.53 -9.91 -15.15
CA GLN A 468 -9.76 -10.49 -14.07
C GLN A 468 -9.85 -12.02 -13.94
N LEU A 469 -10.71 -12.66 -14.75
CA LEU A 469 -10.81 -14.11 -14.88
C LEU A 469 -10.23 -14.63 -16.21
N VAL A 470 -9.74 -13.77 -17.11
CA VAL A 470 -9.15 -14.15 -18.41
C VAL A 470 -10.12 -15.00 -19.26
N ALA A 471 -11.43 -14.69 -19.21
CA ALA A 471 -12.48 -15.46 -19.88
C ALA A 471 -12.53 -15.29 -21.41
N GLY A 472 -11.66 -14.46 -22.00
CA GLY A 472 -11.72 -14.06 -23.40
C GLY A 472 -12.75 -12.96 -23.71
N SER A 473 -13.70 -12.68 -22.80
CA SER A 473 -14.62 -11.53 -22.84
C SER A 473 -14.56 -10.68 -21.57
N ASP A 474 -15.28 -9.55 -21.55
CA ASP A 474 -15.51 -8.71 -20.38
C ASP A 474 -16.74 -9.18 -19.56
N ASP A 475 -17.41 -10.27 -20.00
CA ASP A 475 -18.63 -10.74 -19.36
C ASP A 475 -18.34 -11.50 -18.08
N ASN A 476 -19.18 -11.27 -17.08
CA ASN A 476 -19.21 -12.04 -15.85
C ASN A 476 -19.39 -13.53 -16.12
N CYS A 477 -18.74 -14.37 -15.32
CA CYS A 477 -18.72 -15.82 -15.51
C CYS A 477 -19.63 -16.51 -14.47
N PRO A 478 -20.91 -16.80 -14.77
CA PRO A 478 -21.81 -17.46 -13.83
C PRO A 478 -21.48 -18.93 -13.57
N LYS A 479 -20.57 -19.52 -14.33
CA LYS A 479 -20.09 -20.90 -14.21
C LYS A 479 -18.56 -20.89 -14.17
N PHE A 480 -17.97 -21.93 -13.60
CA PHE A 480 -16.52 -22.03 -13.52
C PHE A 480 -15.89 -22.28 -14.90
N ILE A 481 -14.91 -21.45 -15.25
CA ILE A 481 -14.06 -21.60 -16.43
C ILE A 481 -12.63 -21.93 -15.99
N LYS A 482 -11.90 -22.72 -16.79
CA LYS A 482 -10.48 -22.97 -16.55
C LYS A 482 -9.67 -21.73 -16.93
N ILE A 483 -8.86 -21.23 -16.00
CA ILE A 483 -8.09 -19.98 -16.18
C ILE A 483 -6.58 -20.19 -16.14
N ALA A 484 -6.09 -21.28 -15.54
CA ALA A 484 -4.66 -21.60 -15.52
C ALA A 484 -4.38 -23.09 -15.30
N SER A 485 -3.14 -23.50 -15.57
CA SER A 485 -2.59 -24.84 -15.26
C SER A 485 -1.25 -24.71 -14.53
N GLY A 486 -0.78 -25.79 -13.89
CA GLY A 486 0.48 -25.81 -13.15
C GLY A 486 0.46 -24.92 -11.91
N VAL A 487 -0.71 -24.78 -11.27
CA VAL A 487 -0.91 -23.91 -10.12
C VAL A 487 -0.61 -24.67 -8.83
N LYS A 488 0.20 -24.06 -7.96
CA LYS A 488 0.52 -24.54 -6.62
C LYS A 488 -0.38 -23.92 -5.56
N SER A 489 -0.60 -22.60 -5.61
CA SER A 489 -1.49 -21.90 -4.69
C SER A 489 -1.99 -20.58 -5.27
N VAL A 490 -3.04 -20.03 -4.67
CA VAL A 490 -3.64 -18.75 -5.10
C VAL A 490 -3.86 -17.85 -3.89
N SER A 491 -3.60 -16.56 -4.05
CA SER A 491 -4.07 -15.51 -3.15
C SER A 491 -5.00 -14.59 -3.94
N VAL A 492 -6.17 -14.30 -3.38
CA VAL A 492 -7.23 -13.57 -4.09
C VAL A 492 -7.47 -12.24 -3.39
N GLY A 493 -7.13 -11.14 -4.06
CA GLY A 493 -7.48 -9.79 -3.61
C GLY A 493 -8.87 -9.37 -4.07
N ARG A 494 -9.23 -8.09 -3.88
CA ARG A 494 -10.54 -7.58 -4.35
C ARG A 494 -10.62 -7.60 -5.88
N THR A 495 -9.63 -7.01 -6.54
CA THR A 495 -9.61 -6.75 -7.98
C THR A 495 -8.47 -7.48 -8.71
N HIS A 496 -7.51 -8.04 -7.96
CA HIS A 496 -6.38 -8.81 -8.47
C HIS A 496 -6.33 -10.21 -7.82
N SER A 497 -5.55 -11.12 -8.40
CA SER A 497 -5.22 -12.43 -7.85
C SER A 497 -3.75 -12.72 -8.11
N LEU A 498 -3.08 -13.36 -7.16
CA LEU A 498 -1.72 -13.86 -7.29
C LEU A 498 -1.76 -15.39 -7.41
N ILE A 499 -1.10 -15.93 -8.43
CA ILE A 499 -1.00 -17.36 -8.69
C ILE A 499 0.45 -17.76 -8.51
N LEU A 500 0.72 -18.64 -7.54
CA LEU A 500 2.00 -19.31 -7.41
C LEU A 500 1.97 -20.57 -8.26
N LYS A 501 2.88 -20.70 -9.21
CA LYS A 501 3.05 -21.88 -10.06
C LYS A 501 3.89 -22.94 -9.37
N THR A 502 3.80 -24.17 -9.87
CA THR A 502 4.60 -25.31 -9.38
C THR A 502 6.10 -25.14 -9.62
N ASP A 503 6.49 -24.34 -10.62
CA ASP A 503 7.87 -23.95 -10.90
C ASP A 503 8.40 -22.81 -10.00
N GLY A 504 7.57 -22.30 -9.08
CA GLY A 504 7.92 -21.22 -8.16
C GLY A 504 7.69 -19.80 -8.70
N THR A 505 7.25 -19.65 -9.95
CA THR A 505 6.91 -18.33 -10.52
C THR A 505 5.59 -17.80 -9.95
N VAL A 506 5.48 -16.48 -9.81
CA VAL A 506 4.24 -15.80 -9.37
C VAL A 506 3.65 -15.01 -10.54
N GLN A 507 2.38 -15.23 -10.84
CA GLN A 507 1.61 -14.50 -11.85
C GLN A 507 0.54 -13.63 -11.18
N THR A 508 0.28 -12.46 -11.75
CA THR A 508 -0.78 -11.55 -11.34
C THR A 508 -1.92 -11.59 -12.37
N LEU A 509 -3.16 -11.70 -11.93
CA LEU A 509 -4.36 -11.57 -12.77
C LEU A 509 -5.27 -10.44 -12.26
N GLY A 510 -5.85 -9.64 -13.15
CA GLY A 510 -6.87 -8.63 -12.83
C GLY A 510 -6.39 -7.18 -12.84
N TYR A 511 -7.18 -6.29 -12.23
CA TYR A 511 -6.88 -4.86 -12.18
C TYR A 511 -5.76 -4.60 -11.17
N VAL A 512 -4.59 -4.23 -11.69
CA VAL A 512 -3.40 -3.91 -10.91
C VAL A 512 -3.08 -2.44 -11.15
N ASN A 513 -3.18 -1.60 -10.11
CA ASN A 513 -2.86 -0.18 -10.24
C ASN A 513 -1.40 0.02 -10.74
N PRO A 514 -1.16 0.94 -11.69
CA PRO A 514 0.07 1.03 -12.53
C PRO A 514 1.41 1.26 -11.86
N PHE A 515 1.47 1.61 -10.59
CA PHE A 515 2.74 2.11 -10.06
C PHE A 515 3.57 0.92 -9.53
N ASP A 516 4.30 0.32 -10.47
CA ASP A 516 5.45 -0.61 -10.33
C ASP A 516 5.22 -2.11 -9.99
N GLN A 517 4.02 -2.67 -10.15
CA GLN A 517 3.80 -4.08 -9.81
C GLN A 517 4.37 -5.12 -10.79
N LEU A 518 4.92 -4.70 -11.94
CA LEU A 518 5.57 -5.61 -12.90
C LEU A 518 7.06 -5.82 -12.63
N GLY A 519 7.68 -5.05 -11.72
CA GLY A 519 9.07 -5.26 -11.28
C GLY A 519 10.11 -5.15 -12.40
N GLY A 520 10.00 -4.10 -13.22
CA GLY A 520 10.85 -3.88 -14.39
C GLY A 520 11.49 -2.49 -14.43
N ASN A 521 12.61 -2.37 -15.15
CA ASN A 521 13.34 -1.12 -15.37
C ASN A 521 13.05 -0.48 -16.75
N GLY A 522 12.21 -1.10 -17.58
CA GLY A 522 11.74 -0.53 -18.83
C GLY A 522 10.56 0.41 -18.62
N THR A 523 10.36 1.36 -19.53
CA THR A 523 9.23 2.29 -19.53
C THR A 523 8.51 2.29 -20.87
N ILE A 524 7.18 2.34 -20.85
CA ILE A 524 6.32 2.66 -21.99
C ILE A 524 5.69 4.01 -21.69
N GLU A 525 6.01 5.03 -22.48
CA GLU A 525 5.42 6.36 -22.38
C GLU A 525 4.37 6.52 -23.49
N VAL A 526 3.11 6.72 -23.15
CA VAL A 526 2.01 6.98 -24.08
C VAL A 526 1.69 8.47 -24.09
N LYS A 527 1.88 9.10 -25.25
CA LYS A 527 1.54 10.50 -25.52
C LYS A 527 0.33 10.55 -26.43
N VAL A 528 -0.71 11.25 -25.99
CA VAL A 528 -1.87 11.56 -26.82
C VAL A 528 -1.74 13.01 -27.24
N ASN A 529 -1.45 13.22 -28.52
CA ASN A 529 -1.38 14.55 -29.10
C ASN A 529 -2.67 14.78 -29.89
N ASP A 530 -3.73 15.09 -29.14
CA ASP A 530 -5.04 15.40 -29.70
C ASP A 530 -5.49 16.78 -29.19
N THR A 531 -5.84 17.65 -30.13
CA THR A 531 -6.37 19.00 -29.88
C THR A 531 -7.91 19.03 -29.93
N HIS A 532 -8.57 17.91 -30.24
CA HIS A 532 -10.03 17.79 -30.26
C HIS A 532 -10.56 17.44 -28.86
N ALA A 533 -11.43 18.31 -28.33
CA ALA A 533 -11.98 18.19 -26.97
C ALA A 533 -12.97 17.04 -26.75
N TYR A 534 -13.15 16.12 -27.72
CA TYR A 534 -14.25 15.15 -27.73
C TYR A 534 -13.84 13.69 -28.00
N ASP A 535 -12.56 13.41 -28.22
CA ASP A 535 -12.08 12.05 -28.36
C ASP A 535 -11.12 11.68 -27.22
N TYR A 536 -11.47 10.60 -26.53
CA TYR A 536 -10.83 10.15 -25.30
C TYR A 536 -10.31 8.74 -25.52
N ILE A 537 -9.07 8.41 -25.14
CA ILE A 537 -8.74 7.00 -24.91
C ILE A 537 -9.55 6.55 -23.70
N THR A 538 -10.39 5.54 -23.85
CA THR A 538 -11.22 5.01 -22.75
C THR A 538 -10.45 4.01 -21.93
N TYR A 539 -9.67 3.13 -22.58
CA TYR A 539 -8.77 2.22 -21.88
C TYR A 539 -7.46 1.98 -22.64
N LEU A 540 -6.45 1.63 -21.86
CA LEU A 540 -5.15 1.16 -22.30
C LEU A 540 -4.87 -0.22 -21.67
N ARG A 541 -4.46 -1.19 -22.50
CA ARG A 541 -4.15 -2.55 -22.04
C ARG A 541 -2.79 -2.99 -22.54
N LEU A 542 -2.04 -3.69 -21.70
CA LEU A 542 -0.75 -4.28 -22.05
C LEU A 542 -0.72 -5.77 -21.71
N TYR A 543 -0.38 -6.59 -22.70
CA TYR A 543 -0.30 -8.05 -22.58
C TYR A 543 1.08 -8.55 -23.03
N ASP A 544 1.67 -9.54 -22.36
CA ASP A 544 2.93 -10.14 -22.83
C ASP A 544 2.65 -11.10 -23.99
N ARG A 545 3.37 -10.91 -25.09
CA ARG A 545 3.18 -11.69 -26.33
C ARG A 545 3.69 -13.13 -26.21
N SER A 546 4.63 -13.40 -25.30
CA SER A 546 5.22 -14.73 -25.10
C SER A 546 4.28 -15.69 -24.37
N LYS A 547 3.15 -15.19 -23.85
CA LYS A 547 2.23 -15.97 -23.02
C LYS A 547 0.79 -15.67 -23.42
N THR A 548 0.18 -16.59 -24.14
CA THR A 548 -1.13 -16.48 -24.79
C THR A 548 -2.35 -16.29 -23.84
N ALA A 549 -2.14 -15.96 -22.56
CA ALA A 549 -3.21 -15.71 -21.59
C ALA A 549 -2.82 -14.75 -20.44
N GLU A 550 -1.64 -14.11 -20.46
CA GLU A 550 -1.26 -13.20 -19.35
C GLU A 550 -1.62 -11.74 -19.67
N LEU A 551 -2.62 -11.21 -18.95
CA LEU A 551 -2.88 -9.77 -18.86
C LEU A 551 -1.94 -9.20 -17.79
N HIS A 552 -0.92 -8.44 -18.23
CA HIS A 552 0.07 -7.85 -17.32
C HIS A 552 -0.40 -6.51 -16.76
N TYR A 553 -1.22 -5.79 -17.51
CA TYR A 553 -1.68 -4.46 -17.13
C TYR A 553 -2.98 -4.10 -17.84
N TYR A 554 -3.99 -3.70 -17.06
CA TYR A 554 -5.25 -3.16 -17.55
C TYR A 554 -5.53 -1.86 -16.79
N GLU A 555 -5.73 -0.78 -17.52
CA GLU A 555 -6.24 0.46 -16.96
C GLU A 555 -7.29 1.07 -17.89
N GLU A 556 -8.49 1.28 -17.36
CA GLU A 556 -9.47 2.18 -17.96
C GLU A 556 -9.20 3.58 -17.44
N LYS A 557 -8.63 4.44 -18.29
CA LYS A 557 -8.31 5.82 -17.94
C LYS A 557 -8.60 6.71 -19.12
N ILE A 558 -9.37 7.74 -18.83
CA ILE A 558 -9.63 8.85 -19.74
C ILE A 558 -8.34 9.65 -19.89
N ILE A 559 -7.59 9.42 -20.98
CA ILE A 559 -6.42 10.23 -21.34
C ILE A 559 -6.89 11.31 -22.31
N THR A 560 -7.03 12.55 -21.81
CA THR A 560 -7.19 13.76 -22.61
C THR A 560 -5.90 14.54 -22.67
N GLY A 561 -5.71 15.32 -23.74
CA GLY A 561 -4.52 16.16 -23.98
C GLY A 561 -3.87 16.71 -22.69
N GLY A 562 -2.58 16.39 -22.52
CA GLY A 562 -1.84 16.60 -21.28
C GLY A 562 -0.45 15.94 -21.32
N PRO A 563 0.33 15.97 -20.22
CA PRO A 563 1.66 15.39 -20.15
C PRO A 563 1.64 13.87 -20.36
N ALA A 564 2.77 13.33 -20.82
CA ALA A 564 2.91 11.94 -21.22
C ALA A 564 2.55 10.95 -20.09
N TYR A 565 1.79 9.92 -20.43
CA TYR A 565 1.41 8.85 -19.50
C TYR A 565 2.50 7.77 -19.47
N THR A 566 3.14 7.52 -18.34
CA THR A 566 4.26 6.56 -18.25
C THR A 566 3.88 5.30 -17.49
N ILE A 567 4.13 4.14 -18.10
CA ILE A 567 3.93 2.80 -17.55
C ILE A 567 5.29 2.15 -17.40
N LYS A 568 5.63 1.65 -16.21
CA LYS A 568 6.86 0.86 -16.02
C LYS A 568 6.60 -0.62 -16.24
N VAL A 569 7.48 -1.26 -16.99
CA VAL A 569 7.33 -2.66 -17.39
C VAL A 569 8.68 -3.38 -17.39
N LYS A 570 8.65 -4.72 -17.32
CA LYS A 570 9.86 -5.51 -17.52
C LYS A 570 10.34 -5.41 -18.96
N PRO A 571 11.64 -5.60 -19.23
CA PRO A 571 12.11 -5.77 -20.59
C PRO A 571 11.40 -6.96 -21.24
N GLY A 572 10.86 -6.79 -22.44
CA GLY A 572 10.04 -7.83 -23.06
C GLY A 572 9.20 -7.35 -24.24
N THR A 573 8.45 -8.29 -24.82
CA THR A 573 7.55 -8.02 -25.95
C THR A 573 6.10 -7.96 -25.49
N TYR A 574 5.42 -6.87 -25.81
CA TYR A 574 4.06 -6.60 -25.35
C TYR A 574 3.12 -6.29 -26.50
N ASN A 575 1.84 -6.58 -26.32
CA ASN A 575 0.74 -6.05 -27.11
C ASN A 575 0.13 -4.88 -26.34
N LEU A 576 0.14 -3.68 -26.90
CA LEU A 576 -0.56 -2.50 -26.41
C LEU A 576 -1.87 -2.34 -27.17
N GLU A 577 -2.98 -2.46 -26.48
CA GLU A 577 -4.32 -2.22 -27.02
C GLU A 577 -4.87 -0.88 -26.52
N LEU A 578 -5.29 -0.02 -27.43
CA LEU A 578 -6.00 1.24 -27.12
C LEU A 578 -7.39 1.23 -27.75
N LYS A 579 -8.37 1.73 -27.00
CA LYS A 579 -9.73 1.97 -27.50
C LYS A 579 -10.16 3.43 -27.27
N PRO A 580 -10.40 4.20 -28.34
CA PRO A 580 -11.07 5.49 -28.25
C PRO A 580 -12.55 5.36 -27.83
N GLN A 581 -13.09 6.34 -27.11
CA GLN A 581 -14.46 6.34 -26.58
C GLN A 581 -15.53 6.20 -27.65
N ASN A 582 -15.29 6.82 -28.81
CA ASN A 582 -16.22 6.79 -29.93
C ASN A 582 -15.93 5.65 -30.92
N ALA A 583 -14.93 4.79 -30.64
CA ALA A 583 -14.58 3.67 -31.50
C ALA A 583 -15.33 2.40 -31.09
N THR A 584 -15.91 1.71 -32.09
CA THR A 584 -16.54 0.39 -31.91
C THR A 584 -15.52 -0.74 -31.74
N VAL A 585 -14.28 -0.53 -32.18
CA VAL A 585 -13.17 -1.49 -32.13
C VAL A 585 -11.93 -0.87 -31.52
N SER A 586 -11.14 -1.68 -30.82
CA SER A 586 -9.82 -1.32 -30.32
C SER A 586 -8.74 -1.62 -31.38
N THR A 587 -7.56 -1.02 -31.21
CA THR A 587 -6.39 -1.32 -32.05
C THR A 587 -5.26 -1.86 -31.17
N THR A 588 -4.60 -2.92 -31.63
CA THR A 588 -3.53 -3.62 -30.90
C THR A 588 -2.19 -3.49 -31.63
N HIS A 589 -1.15 -3.13 -30.90
CA HIS A 589 0.19 -2.87 -31.44
C HIS A 589 1.26 -3.65 -30.68
N ASN A 590 2.27 -4.13 -31.41
CA ASN A 590 3.38 -4.86 -30.83
C ASN A 590 4.48 -3.88 -30.38
N LEU A 591 4.93 -4.00 -29.14
CA LEU A 591 6.01 -3.23 -28.55
C LEU A 591 7.13 -4.17 -28.09
N THR A 592 8.38 -3.75 -28.21
CA THR A 592 9.51 -4.41 -27.56
C THR A 592 10.18 -3.39 -26.66
N VAL A 593 10.17 -3.65 -25.36
CA VAL A 593 10.75 -2.77 -24.36
C VAL A 593 12.15 -3.28 -24.02
N PRO A 594 13.21 -2.50 -24.30
CA PRO A 594 14.58 -2.88 -23.96
C PRO A 594 14.83 -2.81 -22.45
N ASP A 595 15.91 -3.46 -22.01
CA ASP A 595 16.43 -3.32 -20.65
C ASP A 595 16.86 -1.87 -20.36
N ASN A 596 16.36 -1.30 -19.26
CA ASN A 596 16.41 0.15 -18.95
C ASN A 596 15.87 1.08 -20.06
N GLY A 597 15.19 0.54 -21.08
CA GLY A 597 14.78 1.29 -22.26
C GLY A 597 13.45 2.00 -22.08
N LYS A 598 13.21 3.00 -22.93
CA LYS A 598 11.96 3.74 -23.02
C LYS A 598 11.33 3.51 -24.39
N VAL A 599 10.07 3.08 -24.40
CA VAL A 599 9.24 3.01 -25.62
C VAL A 599 8.23 4.14 -25.55
N THR A 600 8.34 5.12 -26.44
CA THR A 600 7.34 6.19 -26.56
C THR A 600 6.35 5.85 -27.65
N VAL A 601 5.08 5.84 -27.30
CA VAL A 601 3.94 5.61 -28.19
C VAL A 601 3.20 6.92 -28.33
N LEU A 602 3.28 7.54 -29.50
CA LEU A 602 2.56 8.75 -29.84
C LEU A 602 1.28 8.38 -30.60
N TYR A 603 0.14 8.84 -30.11
CA TYR A 603 -1.18 8.63 -30.70
C TYR A 603 -1.74 9.99 -31.15
N GLU A 604 -1.98 10.12 -32.45
CA GLU A 604 -2.30 11.38 -33.12
C GLU A 604 -3.53 11.23 -34.00
N TRP A 605 -4.49 12.15 -33.88
CA TRP A 605 -5.61 12.22 -34.82
C TRP A 605 -5.11 12.75 -36.18
N VAL A 606 -5.52 12.11 -37.29
CA VAL A 606 -5.11 12.50 -38.65
C VAL A 606 -6.25 13.10 -39.45
N SER A 607 -7.37 12.38 -39.58
CA SER A 607 -8.56 12.86 -40.28
C SER A 607 -9.78 11.97 -39.99
N PRO A 608 -11.02 12.39 -40.35
CA PRO A 608 -12.21 11.53 -40.23
C PRO A 608 -12.16 10.25 -41.08
N THR A 609 -11.39 10.25 -42.17
CA THR A 609 -11.26 9.11 -43.10
C THR A 609 -10.09 8.19 -42.76
N VAL A 610 -9.04 8.72 -42.14
CA VAL A 610 -7.82 7.99 -41.75
C VAL A 610 -7.87 7.57 -40.28
N GLY A 611 -8.67 8.25 -39.47
CA GLY A 611 -8.74 8.07 -38.03
C GLY A 611 -7.45 8.55 -37.36
N TYR A 612 -6.88 7.69 -36.52
CA TYR A 612 -5.68 7.98 -35.74
C TYR A 612 -4.45 7.28 -36.31
N ARG A 613 -3.30 7.95 -36.19
CA ARG A 613 -1.97 7.41 -36.48
C ARG A 613 -1.22 7.16 -35.18
N TRP A 614 -0.39 6.12 -35.23
CA TRP A 614 0.53 5.76 -34.16
C TRP A 614 1.96 5.92 -34.63
N THR A 615 2.80 6.48 -33.76
CA THR A 615 4.25 6.48 -33.93
C THR A 615 4.88 5.83 -32.70
N ILE A 616 5.57 4.70 -32.90
CA ILE A 616 6.29 4.00 -31.84
C ILE A 616 7.78 4.30 -32.00
N THR A 617 8.39 4.84 -30.96
CA THR A 617 9.84 5.08 -30.88
C THR A 617 10.41 4.35 -29.67
N SER A 618 11.60 3.76 -29.82
CA SER A 618 12.29 3.05 -28.74
C SER A 618 13.68 3.65 -28.53
N SER A 619 14.03 4.00 -27.31
CA SER A 619 15.38 4.39 -26.90
C SER A 619 15.92 3.47 -25.81
N LYS A 620 17.24 3.30 -25.77
CA LYS A 620 17.96 2.69 -24.65
C LYS A 620 18.48 3.77 -23.72
#